data_AF-A0A815FCB4-F1
#
_entry.id   AF-A0A815FCB4-F1
#
_cell.length_a   1.000
_cell.length_b   1.000
_cell.length_c   1.000
_cell.angle_alpha   90.00
_cell.angle_beta   90.00
_cell.angle_gamma   90.00
#
_symmetry.space_group_name_H-M   'P 1'
#
loop_
_entity.id
_entity.type
_entity.pdbx_description
1 polymer ?
#
loop_
_entity_poly.entity_id
_entity_poly.type
_entity_poly.pdbx_seq_one_letter_code
_entity_poly.pdbx_strand_id
1 'polypeptide(L)'
;MCAYKTVRVRFEVWGFQTRVEDFTQRAVRDILILAHRQAFTWMDEWYGMSMDQVREYEREMFERTNKKVLQSTAPIISPISTPTTTNNTIFD
;
A
#
# COMPACT_ATOMS: atom_id res chain seq x y z
N MET A 1 10.51 24.81 11.09
CA MET A 1 10.26 23.90 12.24
C MET A 1 11.10 22.64 12.08
N CYS A 2 11.28 21.87 13.16
CA CYS A 2 12.03 20.61 13.13
C CYS A 2 11.22 19.52 13.84
N ALA A 3 11.15 18.32 13.25
CA ALA A 3 10.54 17.14 13.86
C ALA A 3 11.64 16.13 14.24
N TYR A 4 11.80 15.87 15.53
CA TYR A 4 12.78 14.90 16.03
C TYR A 4 12.14 13.51 16.14
N LYS A 5 12.34 12.69 15.09
CA LYS A 5 11.75 11.34 15.00
C LYS A 5 12.75 10.29 15.46
N THR A 6 12.57 9.78 16.69
CA THR A 6 13.40 8.69 17.23
C THR A 6 12.86 7.35 16.73
N VAL A 7 13.65 6.60 15.96
CA VAL A 7 13.26 5.32 15.36
C VAL A 7 14.00 4.18 16.05
N ARG A 8 13.25 3.25 16.65
CA ARG A 8 13.77 2.01 17.24
C ARG A 8 13.20 0.84 16.46
N VAL A 9 14.08 -0.04 15.97
CA VAL A 9 13.72 -1.27 15.26
C VAL A 9 14.24 -2.43 16.09
N ARG A 10 13.42 -3.48 16.23
CA ARG A 10 13.78 -4.72 16.93
C ARG A 10 13.31 -5.89 16.07
N PHE A 11 14.25 -6.75 15.68
CA PHE A 11 13.99 -7.92 14.84
C PHE A 11 14.78 -9.14 15.34
N GLU A 12 14.16 -9.91 16.23
CA GLU A 12 14.79 -11.05 16.92
C GLU A 12 14.64 -12.34 16.13
N VAL A 13 15.26 -12.40 14.95
CA VAL A 13 15.34 -13.62 14.13
C VAL A 13 16.79 -14.01 13.95
N TRP A 14 17.11 -15.23 14.36
CA TRP A 14 18.47 -15.77 14.27
C TRP A 14 18.99 -15.73 12.83
N GLY A 15 20.23 -15.25 12.67
CA GLY A 15 20.89 -15.11 11.38
C GLY A 15 20.47 -13.91 10.52
N PHE A 16 19.40 -13.19 10.88
CA PHE A 16 18.89 -12.07 10.08
C PHE A 16 18.73 -10.74 10.82
N GLN A 17 18.82 -10.74 12.15
CA GLN A 17 18.66 -9.55 13.01
C GLN A 17 19.29 -8.28 12.44
N THR A 18 20.63 -8.21 12.41
CA THR A 18 21.36 -7.00 12.02
C THR A 18 21.00 -6.53 10.61
N ARG A 19 20.94 -7.45 9.64
CA ARG A 19 20.67 -7.09 8.24
C ARG A 19 19.28 -6.49 8.07
N VAL A 20 18.28 -7.04 8.76
CA VAL A 20 16.91 -6.54 8.67
C VAL A 20 16.75 -5.24 9.44
N GLU A 21 17.30 -5.13 10.65
CA GLU A 21 17.25 -3.89 11.44
C GLU A 21 17.91 -2.72 10.68
N ASP A 22 19.09 -2.94 10.11
CA ASP A 22 19.80 -1.93 9.31
C ASP A 22 19.01 -1.55 8.04
N PHE A 23 18.43 -2.54 7.36
CA PHE A 23 17.60 -2.30 6.20
C PHE A 23 16.37 -1.45 6.56
N THR A 24 15.66 -1.80 7.63
CA THR A 24 14.48 -1.05 8.07
C THR A 24 14.84 0.39 8.45
N GLN A 25 15.97 0.61 9.14
CA GLN A 25 16.42 1.96 9.48
C GLN A 25 16.66 2.81 8.23
N ARG A 26 17.28 2.24 7.18
CA ARG A 26 17.47 2.93 5.89
C ARG A 26 16.15 3.19 5.19
N ALA A 27 15.27 2.19 5.11
CA ALA A 27 13.96 2.33 4.49
C ALA A 27 13.12 3.42 5.17
N VAL A 28 13.12 3.48 6.50
CA VAL A 28 12.42 4.54 7.25
C VAL A 28 13.01 5.91 6.95
N ARG A 29 14.35 6.04 6.89
CA ARG A 29 15.01 7.30 6.50
C ARG A 29 14.56 7.74 5.11
N ASP A 30 14.60 6.84 4.13
CA ASP A 30 14.28 7.16 2.74
C ASP A 30 12.82 7.59 2.58
N ILE A 31 11.89 6.86 3.22
CA ILE A 31 10.47 7.22 3.26
C ILE A 31 10.27 8.59 3.90
N LEU A 32 10.91 8.85 5.04
CA LEU A 32 10.76 10.14 5.73
C LEU A 32 11.31 11.29 4.88
N ILE A 33 12.46 11.15 4.23
CA ILE A 33 13.01 12.20 3.37
C ILE A 33 12.08 12.47 2.19
N LEU A 34 11.59 11.41 1.52
CA LEU A 34 10.65 11.55 0.41
C LEU A 34 9.35 12.23 0.85
N ALA A 35 8.76 11.79 1.96
CA ALA A 35 7.53 12.33 2.48
C ALA A 35 7.64 13.83 2.83
N HIS A 36 8.77 14.29 3.40
CA HIS A 36 8.94 15.72 3.69
C HIS A 36 9.09 16.55 2.42
N ARG A 37 9.76 16.04 1.39
CA ARG A 37 9.83 16.70 0.08
C ARG A 37 8.42 16.83 -0.52
N GLN A 38 7.64 15.75 -0.50
CA GLN A 38 6.25 15.74 -0.98
C GLN A 38 5.35 16.68 -0.20
N ALA A 39 5.41 16.65 1.14
CA ALA A 39 4.62 17.54 1.99
C ALA A 39 4.88 19.01 1.70
N PHE A 40 6.14 19.37 1.41
CA PHE A 40 6.49 20.73 1.01
C PHE A 40 5.98 21.06 -0.40
N THR A 41 6.13 20.17 -1.38
CA THR A 41 5.66 20.42 -2.74
C THR A 41 4.14 20.48 -2.86
N TRP A 42 3.41 19.83 -1.95
CA TRP A 42 1.94 19.86 -1.89
C TRP A 42 1.41 20.95 -0.95
N MET A 43 2.23 21.92 -0.55
CA MET A 43 1.82 22.97 0.40
C MET A 43 0.55 23.71 -0.04
N ASP A 44 0.43 24.02 -1.32
CA ASP A 44 -0.74 24.74 -1.87
C ASP A 44 -2.04 23.93 -1.75
N GLU A 45 -1.98 22.61 -1.61
CA GLU A 45 -3.15 21.74 -1.50
C GLU A 45 -3.72 21.72 -0.07
N TRP A 46 -2.86 21.79 0.95
CA TRP A 46 -3.28 21.67 2.35
C TRP A 46 -3.20 22.97 3.15
N TYR A 47 -2.47 23.97 2.67
CA TYR A 47 -2.36 25.26 3.34
C TYR A 47 -3.71 25.98 3.36
N GLY A 48 -4.23 26.25 4.56
CA GLY A 48 -5.53 26.91 4.75
C GLY A 48 -6.72 25.95 4.94
N MET A 49 -6.52 24.63 4.88
CA MET A 49 -7.58 23.68 5.22
C MET A 49 -8.01 23.82 6.70
N SER A 50 -9.31 23.73 6.96
CA SER A 50 -9.83 23.55 8.31
C SER A 50 -9.66 22.10 8.77
N MET A 51 -9.70 21.86 10.09
CA MET A 51 -9.62 20.49 10.62
C MET A 51 -10.75 19.58 10.12
N ASP A 52 -11.93 20.13 9.81
CA ASP A 52 -13.05 19.34 9.28
C ASP A 52 -12.81 18.92 7.83
N GLN A 53 -12.20 19.80 7.03
CA GLN A 53 -11.77 19.46 5.67
C GLN A 53 -10.66 18.40 5.68
N VAL A 54 -9.72 18.47 6.64
CA VAL A 54 -8.68 17.45 6.82
C VAL A 54 -9.32 16.08 7.12
N ARG A 55 -10.30 16.02 8.03
CA ARG A 55 -11.00 14.77 8.36
C ARG A 55 -11.79 14.20 7.19
N GLU A 56 -12.40 15.05 6.37
CA GLU A 56 -13.09 14.62 5.14
C GLU A 56 -12.09 14.05 4.13
N TYR A 57 -10.96 14.73 3.92
CA TYR A 57 -9.89 14.25 3.06
C TYR A 57 -9.34 12.89 3.50
N GLU A 58 -9.13 12.68 4.81
CA GLU A 58 -8.71 11.40 5.38
C GLU A 58 -9.71 10.27 5.06
N ARG A 59 -11.02 10.54 5.23
CA ARG A 59 -12.09 9.58 4.87
C ARG A 59 -12.06 9.23 3.39
N GLU A 60 -12.02 10.24 2.51
CA GLU A 60 -12.03 10.04 1.06
C GLU A 60 -10.80 9.26 0.59
N MET A 61 -9.60 9.62 1.10
CA MET A 61 -8.36 8.91 0.75
C MET A 61 -8.36 7.48 1.24
N PHE A 62 -8.89 7.21 2.43
CA PHE A 62 -9.02 5.86 2.97
C PHE A 62 -9.90 4.99 2.08
N GLU A 63 -11.09 5.47 1.71
CA GLU A 63 -11.99 4.75 0.81
C GLU A 63 -11.38 4.51 -0.58
N ARG A 64 -10.76 5.55 -1.16
CA ARG A 64 -10.10 5.47 -2.47
C ARG A 64 -8.97 4.44 -2.45
N THR A 65 -8.18 4.41 -1.37
CA THR A 65 -7.07 3.46 -1.20
C THR A 65 -7.59 2.03 -1.06
N ASN A 66 -8.59 1.81 -0.22
CA ASN A 66 -9.16 0.47 -0.02
C ASN A 66 -9.78 -0.10 -1.30
N LYS A 67 -10.47 0.72 -2.10
CA LYS A 67 -10.99 0.31 -3.41
C LYS A 67 -9.88 -0.19 -4.33
N LYS A 68 -8.74 0.50 -4.37
CA LYS A 68 -7.58 0.09 -5.20
C LYS A 68 -6.96 -1.23 -4.72
N VAL A 69 -6.82 -1.41 -3.41
CA VAL A 69 -6.27 -2.66 -2.83
C VAL A 69 -7.14 -3.87 -3.17
N LEU A 70 -8.47 -3.71 -3.09
CA LEU A 70 -9.42 -4.77 -3.48
C LEU A 70 -9.36 -5.08 -4.97
N GLN A 71 -9.24 -4.05 -5.82
CA GLN A 71 -9.12 -4.22 -7.26
C GLN A 71 -7.80 -4.89 -7.68
N SER A 72 -6.69 -4.57 -7.01
CA SER A 72 -5.39 -5.19 -7.30
C SER A 72 -5.28 -6.64 -6.83
N THR A 73 -6.16 -7.07 -5.92
CA THR A 73 -6.16 -8.42 -5.33
C THR A 73 -7.20 -9.34 -5.96
N ALA A 74 -8.02 -8.85 -6.92
CA ALA A 74 -8.95 -9.69 -7.65
C ALA A 74 -8.18 -10.81 -8.37
N PRO A 75 -8.53 -12.09 -8.14
CA PRO A 75 -7.79 -13.19 -8.73
C PRO A 75 -7.98 -13.13 -10.24
N ILE A 76 -6.88 -13.35 -10.97
CA ILE A 76 -6.89 -13.65 -12.40
C ILE A 76 -7.59 -15.02 -12.55
N ILE A 77 -8.92 -15.05 -12.45
CA ILE A 77 -9.72 -16.15 -12.95
C ILE A 77 -10.21 -15.67 -14.30
N SER A 78 -9.35 -15.81 -15.31
CA SER A 78 -9.84 -15.95 -16.67
C SER A 78 -10.86 -17.09 -16.67
N PRO A 79 -12.08 -16.92 -17.22
CA PRO A 79 -12.99 -18.04 -17.37
C PRO A 79 -12.27 -19.07 -18.24
N ILE A 80 -11.85 -20.18 -17.64
CA ILE A 80 -11.46 -21.37 -18.39
C ILE A 80 -12.70 -21.70 -19.22
N SER A 81 -12.58 -21.58 -20.54
CA SER A 81 -13.56 -22.10 -21.47
C SER A 81 -13.68 -23.59 -21.17
N THR A 82 -14.78 -23.99 -20.55
CA THR A 82 -15.16 -25.40 -20.41
C THR A 82 -15.06 -26.06 -21.79
N PRO A 83 -14.31 -27.16 -21.96
CA PRO A 83 -14.40 -27.90 -23.20
C PRO A 83 -15.82 -28.44 -23.32
N THR A 84 -16.53 -27.99 -24.35
CA THR A 84 -17.79 -28.56 -24.79
C THR A 84 -17.60 -30.07 -25.00
N THR A 85 -18.08 -30.89 -24.08
CA THR A 85 -18.24 -32.32 -24.33
C THR A 85 -19.44 -32.47 -25.27
N THR A 86 -19.14 -32.58 -26.56
CA THR A 86 -20.08 -33.00 -27.59
C THR A 86 -20.62 -34.38 -27.23
N ASN A 87 -21.92 -34.45 -27.00
CA ASN A 87 -22.67 -35.70 -26.94
C ASN A 87 -22.51 -36.44 -28.27
N ASN A 88 -21.78 -37.55 -28.26
CA ASN A 88 -21.88 -38.57 -29.30
C ASN A 88 -22.48 -39.83 -28.66
N THR A 89 -23.80 -39.92 -28.75
CA THR A 89 -24.52 -41.19 -28.82
C THR A 89 -24.05 -41.93 -30.06
N ILE A 90 -23.49 -43.14 -29.94
CA ILE A 90 -23.34 -44.12 -31.04
C ILE A 90 -23.07 -45.51 -30.41
N PHE A 91 -24.12 -46.32 -30.50
CA PHE A 91 -24.30 -47.78 -30.41
C PHE A 91 -24.10 -48.56 -29.10
N ASP A 92 -25.20 -49.27 -28.75
CA ASP A 92 -25.30 -50.71 -28.44
C ASP A 92 -24.19 -51.39 -27.62
#